data_AF-A0A353PT45-F1
#
_entry.id   AF-A0A353PT45-F1
#
_cell.length_a   1.000
_cell.length_b   1.000
_cell.length_c   1.000
_cell.angle_alpha   90.00
_cell.angle_beta   90.00
_cell.angle_gamma   90.00
#
_symmetry.space_group_name_H-M   'P 1'
#
loop_
_entity.id
_entity.type
_entity.pdbx_description
1 polymer ?
#
loop_
_entity_poly.entity_id
_entity_poly.type
_entity_poly.pdbx_seq_one_letter_code
_entity_poly.pdbx_strand_id
1 'polypeptide(L)'
;MPIYKIEFDIVSLIISCIAFIVFHKQKQMNTNRNTLFYTIIIFISLSAVFSLLNSLALNCLATSSIYFAYITNILYLAFHTHVPFLFCLYIFILTEYRLPNLAVRIIFALPWIAFLMLIFGNPFHHALFYFTKN
;
A
#
# COMPACT_ATOMS: atom_id res chain seq x y z
N MET A 1 -1.28 21.23 -14.15
CA MET A 1 -0.66 20.21 -13.28
C MET A 1 -1.74 19.67 -12.37
N PRO A 2 -1.96 18.35 -12.25
CA PRO A 2 -2.91 17.86 -11.25
C PRO A 2 -2.40 18.32 -9.88
N ILE A 3 -3.24 19.08 -9.17
CA ILE A 3 -2.97 19.47 -7.79
C ILE A 3 -3.02 18.19 -6.98
N TYR A 4 -1.86 17.70 -6.52
CA TYR A 4 -1.80 16.57 -5.61
C TYR A 4 -2.50 16.97 -4.31
N LYS A 5 -3.64 16.33 -4.04
CA LYS A 5 -4.56 16.72 -2.95
C LYS A 5 -4.05 16.19 -1.61
N ILE A 6 -3.13 16.93 -1.01
CA ILE A 6 -2.58 16.68 0.33
C ILE A 6 -3.70 16.46 1.37
N GLU A 7 -4.84 17.16 1.22
CA GLU A 7 -6.02 17.01 2.08
C GLU A 7 -6.53 15.57 2.13
N PHE A 8 -6.53 14.85 1.00
CA PHE A 8 -6.99 13.46 0.94
C PHE A 8 -6.05 12.53 1.73
N ASP A 9 -4.74 12.72 1.58
CA ASP A 9 -3.73 11.92 2.28
C ASP A 9 -3.82 12.13 3.81
N ILE A 10 -4.05 13.37 4.26
CA ILE A 10 -4.25 13.70 5.69
C ILE A 10 -5.50 13.00 6.23
N VAL A 11 -6.62 13.08 5.52
CA VAL A 11 -7.87 12.41 5.94
C VAL A 11 -7.69 10.90 6.00
N SER A 12 -6.99 10.31 5.01
CA SER A 12 -6.67 8.88 5.00
C SER A 12 -5.85 8.45 6.22
N LEU A 13 -4.86 9.26 6.62
CA LEU A 13 -4.07 9.01 7.83
C LEU A 13 -4.91 9.08 9.10
N ILE A 14 -5.78 10.08 9.23
CA ILE A 14 -6.68 10.21 10.38
C ILE A 14 -7.59 8.97 10.51
N ILE A 15 -8.20 8.54 9.41
CA ILE A 15 -9.07 7.35 9.38
C ILE A 15 -8.26 6.10 9.76
N SER A 16 -7.04 5.95 9.24
CA SER A 16 -6.17 4.82 9.54
C SER A 16 -5.79 4.76 11.03
N CYS A 17 -5.50 5.91 11.64
CA CYS A 17 -5.25 6.03 13.08
C CYS A 17 -6.49 5.67 13.92
N ILE A 18 -7.67 6.16 13.53
CA ILE A 18 -8.94 5.82 14.21
C ILE A 18 -9.18 4.31 14.14
N ALA A 19 -9.04 3.71 12.96
CA ALA A 19 -9.17 2.28 12.78
C ALA A 19 -8.18 1.51 13.68
N PHE A 20 -6.91 1.91 13.69
CA PHE A 20 -5.91 1.30 14.57
C PHE A 20 -6.32 1.35 16.05
N ILE A 21 -6.74 2.50 16.56
CA ILE A 21 -7.13 2.69 17.97
C ILE A 21 -8.35 1.83 18.34
N VAL A 22 -9.39 1.84 17.49
CA VAL A 22 -10.63 1.08 17.73
C VAL A 22 -10.34 -0.41 17.82
N PHE A 23 -9.57 -0.93 16.86
CA PHE A 23 -9.23 -2.35 16.83
C PHE A 23 -8.23 -2.75 17.91
N HIS A 24 -7.31 -1.86 18.28
CA HIS A 24 -6.40 -2.08 19.41
C HIS A 24 -7.13 -2.30 20.74
N LYS A 25 -8.25 -1.60 20.95
CA LYS A 25 -9.07 -1.75 22.14
C LYS A 25 -9.96 -3.02 22.11
N GLN A 26 -10.35 -3.50 20.94
CA GLN A 26 -11.19 -4.71 20.76
C GLN A 26 -10.36 -6.02 20.78
N LYS A 27 -9.57 -6.25 21.84
CA LYS A 27 -8.70 -7.45 22.03
C LYS A 27 -9.41 -8.83 22.03
N GLN A 28 -10.68 -8.95 21.65
CA GLN A 28 -11.50 -10.16 21.80
C GLN A 28 -11.61 -11.08 20.55
N MET A 29 -10.95 -10.78 19.42
CA MET A 29 -11.00 -11.65 18.24
C MET A 29 -9.84 -12.67 18.18
N ASN A 30 -10.12 -13.83 17.58
CA ASN A 30 -9.19 -14.94 17.34
C ASN A 30 -7.81 -14.46 16.81
N THR A 31 -6.71 -14.97 17.37
CA THR A 31 -5.35 -14.45 17.26
C THR A 31 -4.90 -14.26 15.81
N ASN A 32 -5.19 -15.23 14.93
CA ASN A 32 -4.79 -15.16 13.52
C ASN A 32 -5.56 -14.09 12.72
N ARG A 33 -6.86 -13.93 12.99
CA ARG A 33 -7.70 -12.88 12.35
C ARG A 33 -7.23 -11.49 12.76
N ASN A 34 -6.93 -11.33 14.05
CA ASN A 34 -6.40 -10.08 14.57
C ASN A 34 -5.05 -9.72 13.96
N THR A 35 -4.09 -10.66 13.95
CA THR A 35 -2.75 -10.39 13.41
C THR A 35 -2.80 -9.91 11.96
N LEU A 36 -3.53 -10.60 11.08
CA LEU A 36 -3.60 -10.21 9.67
C LEU A 36 -4.32 -8.88 9.47
N PHE A 37 -5.37 -8.61 10.24
CA PHE A 37 -6.06 -7.32 10.20
C PHE A 37 -5.16 -6.16 10.66
N TYR A 38 -4.37 -6.34 11.72
CA TYR A 38 -3.35 -5.36 12.10
C TYR A 38 -2.32 -5.14 11.01
N THR A 39 -1.87 -6.21 10.34
CA THR A 39 -0.95 -6.08 9.20
C THR A 39 -1.59 -5.22 8.10
N ILE A 40 -2.86 -5.44 7.77
CA ILE A 40 -3.58 -4.59 6.79
C ILE A 40 -3.59 -3.12 7.23
N ILE A 41 -3.93 -2.81 8.47
CA ILE A 41 -3.95 -1.42 8.97
C ILE A 41 -2.56 -0.78 8.88
N ILE A 42 -1.49 -1.51 9.24
CA ILE A 42 -0.12 -1.01 9.15
C ILE A 42 0.23 -0.68 7.69
N PHE A 43 -0.11 -1.56 6.76
CA PHE A 43 0.15 -1.33 5.32
C PHE A 43 -0.66 -0.17 4.76
N ILE A 44 -1.93 0.00 5.17
CA ILE A 44 -2.76 1.16 4.79
C ILE A 44 -2.14 2.45 5.35
N SER A 45 -1.74 2.44 6.62
CA SER A 45 -1.11 3.59 7.28
C SER A 45 0.20 3.98 6.57
N LEU A 46 1.07 3.01 6.29
CA LEU A 46 2.31 3.25 5.56
C LEU A 46 2.06 3.74 4.14
N SER A 47 1.08 3.15 3.43
CA SER A 47 0.66 3.64 2.12
C SER A 47 0.23 5.11 2.17
N ALA A 48 -0.59 5.51 3.15
CA ALA A 48 -1.02 6.89 3.32
C ALA A 48 0.14 7.83 3.67
N VAL A 49 1.09 7.40 4.52
CA VAL A 49 2.30 8.18 4.83
C VAL A 49 3.13 8.41 3.57
N PHE A 50 3.43 7.37 2.79
CA PHE A 50 4.22 7.52 1.58
C PHE A 50 3.47 8.28 0.47
N SER A 51 2.14 8.18 0.42
CA SER A 51 1.30 9.02 -0.46
C SER A 51 1.49 10.50 -0.12
N LEU A 52 1.38 10.85 1.17
CA LEU A 52 1.59 12.23 1.63
C LEU A 52 3.01 12.74 1.31
N LEU A 53 4.04 11.93 1.59
CA LEU A 53 5.43 12.29 1.30
C LEU A 53 5.66 12.49 -0.20
N ASN A 54 5.07 11.64 -1.04
CA ASN A 54 5.12 11.78 -2.49
C ASN A 54 4.39 13.05 -2.97
N SER A 55 3.18 13.31 -2.45
CA SER A 55 2.44 14.55 -2.70
C SER A 55 3.27 15.78 -2.34
N LEU A 56 3.96 15.78 -1.19
CA LEU A 56 4.86 16.87 -0.80
C LEU A 56 6.09 16.97 -1.73
N ALA A 57 6.70 15.84 -2.09
CA ALA A 57 7.84 15.81 -3.01
C ALA A 57 7.51 16.41 -4.38
N LEU A 58 6.31 16.09 -4.89
CA LEU A 58 5.83 16.53 -6.20
C LEU A 58 5.33 17.98 -6.20
N ASN A 59 4.69 18.44 -5.13
CA ASN A 59 4.33 19.86 -4.99
C ASN A 59 5.56 20.76 -4.85
N CYS A 60 6.63 20.26 -4.23
CA CYS A 60 7.90 20.96 -4.09
C CYS A 60 8.95 20.52 -5.14
N LEU A 61 8.56 19.92 -6.27
CA LEU A 61 9.51 19.26 -7.19
C LEU A 61 10.58 20.20 -7.74
N ALA A 62 10.29 21.49 -7.88
CA ALA A 62 11.27 22.50 -8.30
C ALA A 62 12.48 22.57 -7.34
N THR A 63 12.23 22.44 -6.03
CA THR A 63 13.26 22.52 -4.97
C THR A 63 13.64 21.16 -4.40
N SER A 64 12.79 20.14 -4.53
CA SER A 64 13.01 18.79 -4.02
C SER A 64 13.83 17.93 -5.01
N SER A 65 14.37 16.82 -4.51
CA SER A 65 15.08 15.86 -5.34
C SER A 65 14.11 14.97 -6.12
N ILE A 66 14.33 14.79 -7.42
CA ILE A 66 13.57 13.85 -8.26
C ILE A 66 13.64 12.43 -7.66
N TYR A 67 14.80 12.04 -7.14
CA TYR A 67 14.98 10.73 -6.51
C TYR A 67 14.10 10.54 -5.28
N PHE A 68 13.86 11.60 -4.51
CA PHE A 68 12.96 11.54 -3.35
C PHE A 68 11.51 11.28 -3.78
N ALA A 69 11.04 11.95 -4.84
CA ALA A 69 9.73 11.66 -5.43
C ALA A 69 9.64 10.23 -5.98
N TYR A 70 10.69 9.73 -6.66
CA TYR A 70 10.74 8.34 -7.11
C TYR A 70 10.62 7.34 -5.95
N ILE A 71 11.46 7.48 -4.92
CA ILE A 71 11.49 6.53 -3.79
C ILE A 71 10.16 6.54 -3.05
N THR A 72 9.63 7.72 -2.73
CA THR A 72 8.34 7.84 -2.02
C THR A 72 7.18 7.28 -2.84
N ASN A 73 7.16 7.49 -4.16
CA ASN A 73 6.14 6.91 -5.04
C ASN A 73 6.26 5.37 -5.16
N ILE A 74 7.49 4.82 -5.26
CA ILE A 74 7.71 3.36 -5.25
C ILE A 74 7.19 2.75 -3.95
N LEU A 75 7.54 3.33 -2.80
CA LEU A 75 7.11 2.84 -1.50
C LEU A 75 5.60 2.96 -1.35
N TYR A 76 5.01 4.08 -1.75
CA TYR A 76 3.56 4.25 -1.79
C TYR A 76 2.88 3.11 -2.57
N LEU A 77 3.28 2.90 -3.83
CA LEU A 77 2.70 1.88 -4.70
C LEU A 77 2.93 0.47 -4.14
N ALA A 78 4.11 0.20 -3.59
CA ALA A 78 4.43 -1.09 -2.99
C ALA A 78 3.48 -1.38 -1.81
N PHE A 79 3.39 -0.50 -0.82
CA PHE A 79 2.48 -0.70 0.32
C PHE A 79 1.02 -0.76 -0.11
N HIS A 80 0.61 0.12 -1.03
CA HIS A 80 -0.77 0.15 -1.53
C HIS A 80 -1.18 -1.15 -2.21
N THR A 81 -0.28 -1.75 -3.00
CA THR A 81 -0.53 -3.00 -3.73
C THR A 81 -0.65 -4.22 -2.81
N HIS A 82 -0.01 -4.20 -1.64
CA HIS A 82 -0.13 -5.29 -0.67
C HIS A 82 -1.49 -5.30 0.03
N VAL A 83 -2.16 -4.16 0.18
CA VAL A 83 -3.47 -4.04 0.86
C VAL A 83 -4.53 -5.01 0.27
N PRO A 84 -4.84 -5.00 -1.03
CA PRO A 84 -5.83 -5.92 -1.59
C PRO A 84 -5.42 -7.39 -1.48
N PHE A 85 -4.12 -7.70 -1.63
CA PHE A 85 -3.62 -9.06 -1.46
C PHE A 85 -3.83 -9.58 -0.03
N LEU A 86 -3.44 -8.78 0.97
CA LEU A 86 -3.66 -9.09 2.39
C LEU A 86 -5.15 -9.18 2.74
N PHE A 87 -5.99 -8.33 2.13
CA PHE A 87 -7.44 -8.36 2.32
C PHE A 87 -8.06 -9.66 1.80
N CYS A 88 -7.63 -10.15 0.63
CA CYS A 88 -8.05 -11.46 0.13
C CYS A 88 -7.64 -12.60 1.07
N LEU A 89 -6.41 -12.57 1.61
CA LEU A 89 -5.98 -13.53 2.63
C LEU A 89 -6.84 -13.44 3.89
N TYR A 90 -7.25 -12.24 4.28
CA TYR A 90 -8.12 -12.02 5.42
C TYR A 90 -9.51 -12.62 5.22
N ILE A 91 -10.08 -12.47 4.02
CA ILE A 91 -11.33 -13.16 3.64
C ILE A 91 -11.17 -14.68 3.76
N PHE A 92 -10.07 -15.27 3.27
CA PHE A 92 -9.85 -16.70 3.39
C PHE A 92 -9.82 -17.19 4.85
N ILE A 93 -9.20 -16.42 5.75
CA ILE A 93 -9.20 -16.73 7.20
C ILE A 93 -10.60 -16.58 7.81
N LEU A 94 -11.39 -15.59 7.36
CA LEU A 94 -12.76 -15.39 7.85
C LEU A 94 -13.71 -16.50 7.40
N THR A 95 -13.62 -16.92 6.15
CA THR A 95 -14.47 -17.97 5.57
C THR A 95 -13.94 -19.38 5.80
N GLU A 96 -12.81 -19.51 6.51
CA GLU A 96 -12.09 -20.76 6.72
C GLU A 96 -11.72 -21.48 5.42
N TYR A 97 -11.62 -20.72 4.33
CA TYR A 97 -11.31 -21.24 3.01
C TYR A 97 -9.82 -21.53 2.90
N ARG A 98 -9.48 -22.74 2.46
CA ARG A 98 -8.11 -23.15 2.19
C ARG A 98 -7.95 -23.40 0.70
N LEU A 99 -6.98 -22.72 0.10
CA LEU A 99 -6.60 -22.96 -1.29
C LEU A 99 -6.12 -24.42 -1.45
N PRO A 100 -6.78 -25.22 -2.30
CA PRO A 100 -6.66 -26.68 -2.29
C PRO A 100 -5.29 -27.16 -2.76
N ASN A 101 -4.79 -26.60 -3.87
CA ASN A 101 -3.57 -27.08 -4.54
C ASN A 101 -2.57 -25.95 -4.79
N LEU A 102 -1.29 -26.31 -4.94
CA LEU A 102 -0.18 -25.37 -5.18
C LEU A 102 -0.41 -24.49 -6.41
N ALA A 103 -0.93 -25.06 -7.51
CA ALA A 103 -1.22 -24.31 -8.73
C ALA A 103 -2.18 -23.15 -8.49
N VAL A 104 -3.25 -23.36 -7.72
CA VAL A 104 -4.23 -22.30 -7.40
C VAL A 104 -3.60 -21.22 -6.52
N ARG A 105 -2.71 -21.60 -5.58
CA ARG A 105 -1.96 -20.64 -4.76
C ARG A 105 -1.03 -19.77 -5.60
N ILE A 106 -0.36 -20.37 -6.58
CA ILE A 106 0.51 -19.65 -7.52
C ILE A 106 -0.33 -18.69 -8.37
N ILE A 107 -1.42 -19.17 -8.99
CA ILE A 107 -2.30 -18.33 -9.82
C ILE A 107 -2.86 -17.14 -9.02
N PHE A 108 -3.23 -17.36 -7.76
CA PHE A 108 -3.69 -16.31 -6.86
C PHE A 108 -2.60 -15.27 -6.54
N ALA A 109 -1.36 -15.71 -6.27
CA ALA A 109 -0.25 -14.81 -5.94
C ALA A 109 0.36 -14.11 -7.18
N LEU A 110 0.18 -14.67 -8.37
CA LEU A 110 0.84 -14.23 -9.59
C LEU A 110 0.52 -12.77 -9.98
N PRO A 111 -0.73 -12.28 -9.93
CA PRO A 111 -1.03 -10.87 -10.16
C PRO A 111 -0.28 -9.95 -9.20
N TRP A 112 -0.24 -10.30 -7.90
CA TRP A 112 0.45 -9.52 -6.89
C TRP A 112 1.97 -9.47 -7.15
N ILE A 113 2.58 -10.61 -7.46
CA ILE A 113 4.01 -10.68 -7.81
C ILE A 113 4.30 -9.88 -9.09
N ALA A 114 3.45 -9.96 -10.11
CA ALA A 114 3.60 -9.21 -11.34
C ALA A 114 3.56 -7.68 -11.11
N PHE A 115 2.62 -7.20 -10.29
CA PHE A 115 2.58 -5.79 -9.91
C PHE A 115 3.82 -5.35 -9.12
N LEU A 116 4.31 -6.19 -8.20
CA LEU A 116 5.55 -5.86 -7.48
C LEU A 116 6.76 -5.78 -8.42
N MET A 117 6.88 -6.70 -9.39
CA MET A 117 7.94 -6.63 -10.40
C MET A 117 7.85 -5.35 -11.24
N LEU A 118 6.64 -4.92 -11.63
CA LEU A 118 6.44 -3.66 -12.35
C LEU A 118 6.80 -2.44 -11.49
N ILE A 119 6.47 -2.43 -10.20
CA ILE A 119 6.75 -1.32 -9.28
C ILE A 119 8.26 -1.19 -9.04
N PHE A 120 8.93 -2.28 -8.64
CA PHE A 120 10.36 -2.28 -8.36
C PHE A 120 11.22 -2.23 -9.63
N GLY A 121 10.69 -2.69 -10.77
CA GLY A 121 11.31 -2.56 -12.08
C GLY A 121 11.17 -1.16 -12.69
N ASN A 122 10.24 -0.33 -12.20
CA ASN A 122 9.94 0.98 -12.79
C ASN A 122 11.14 1.92 -12.96
N PRO A 123 12.17 1.93 -12.09
CA PRO A 123 13.39 2.70 -12.34
C PRO A 123 14.13 2.37 -13.64
N PHE A 124 13.95 1.17 -14.19
CA PHE A 124 14.63 0.71 -15.41
C PHE A 124 13.80 0.91 -16.68
N HIS A 125 12.48 0.68 -16.60
CA HIS A 125 11.61 0.69 -17.79
C HIS A 125 10.62 1.87 -17.84
N HIS A 126 10.42 2.61 -16.74
CA HIS A 126 9.53 3.78 -16.65
C HIS A 126 8.09 3.55 -17.14
N ALA A 127 7.58 2.32 -17.02
CA ALA A 127 6.28 1.96 -17.60
C ALA A 127 5.09 2.37 -16.72
N LEU A 128 5.28 2.54 -15.41
CA LEU A 128 4.23 2.98 -14.48
C LEU A 128 4.25 4.49 -14.25
N PHE A 129 5.44 5.08 -14.11
CA PHE A 129 5.59 6.51 -13.88
C PHE A 129 6.99 7.01 -14.25
N TYR A 130 7.05 8.29 -14.64
CA TYR A 130 8.29 9.01 -14.92
C TYR A 130 8.16 10.46 -14.42
N PHE A 131 9.21 10.99 -13.78
CA PHE A 131 9.26 12.37 -13.30
C PHE A 131 10.39 13.12 -13.98
N THR A 132 10.08 14.31 -14.51
CA THR A 132 11.04 15.19 -15.19
C THR A 132 11.03 16.55 -14.50
N LYS A 133 12.22 17.12 -14.25
CA LYS A 133 12.32 18.55 -13.93
C LYS A 133 12.29 19.32 -15.25
N ASN A 134 11.36 20.27 -15.36
CA ASN A 134 11.37 21.28 -16.42
C ASN A 134 12.44 22.33 -16.12
#